data_AF-A0A9R0RVE3-F1
#
_entry.id   AF-A0A9R0RVE3-F1
#
_cell.length_a   1.000
_cell.length_b   1.000
_cell.length_c   1.000
_cell.angle_alpha   90.00
_cell.angle_beta   90.00
_cell.angle_gamma   90.00
#
_symmetry.space_group_name_H-M   'P 1'
#
loop_
_entity.id
_entity.type
_entity.pdbx_description
1 polymer ?
#
loop_
_entity_poly.entity_id
_entity_poly.type
_entity_poly.pdbx_seq_one_letter_code
_entity_poly.pdbx_strand_id
1 'polypeptide(L)'
;MHDPNFNGTDADVNVLCEHGEPAERFVAFEGMHTGRRFLGCAKKEGINCGVVQWIDFEWPDSMEKALAKLWDMYEESKSGRTNDNLESSFVIHNLTEEKKKLQENYDSLYADVNALLDAQQQRGLELSNQKEQKQCLDVKIAELETVVGNLKSELAKKEEEKKKVQEDYDSLYADVNALLDAHQQKGVELNNQKEQKEYVDLKIAKLETVVGNLKAELSKKEEEKNKLLQKYETLVNLTGAQANVIRNLKFNHLKEKERLTEERLKLQHHISELQKSEEKIKQKLQGVKAILDE
;
A
#
# COMPACT_ATOMS: atom_id res chain seq x y z
N MET A 1 -107.72 -83.46 6.51
CA MET A 1 -108.59 -82.71 5.58
C MET A 1 -108.41 -81.23 5.88
N HIS A 2 -107.73 -80.48 5.02
CA HIS A 2 -107.66 -79.02 5.13
C HIS A 2 -108.72 -78.48 4.15
N ASP A 3 -109.77 -77.83 4.65
CA ASP A 3 -110.74 -77.13 3.82
C ASP A 3 -110.34 -75.64 3.78
N PRO A 4 -109.77 -75.14 2.68
CA PRO A 4 -109.33 -73.74 2.57
C PRO A 4 -110.50 -72.74 2.64
N ASN A 5 -111.74 -73.19 2.43
CA ASN A 5 -112.93 -72.35 2.39
C ASN A 5 -113.70 -72.32 3.72
N PHE A 6 -113.11 -72.87 4.79
CA PHE A 6 -113.80 -72.98 6.07
C PHE A 6 -113.96 -71.64 6.80
N ASN A 7 -113.04 -70.70 6.60
CA ASN A 7 -113.05 -69.43 7.32
C ASN A 7 -114.08 -68.45 6.73
N GLY A 8 -114.84 -67.76 7.59
CA GLY A 8 -115.83 -66.75 7.19
C GLY A 8 -117.17 -66.87 7.91
N THR A 9 -118.13 -66.02 7.52
CA THR A 9 -119.52 -66.04 7.99
C THR A 9 -120.32 -67.09 7.21
N ASP A 10 -120.92 -68.05 7.91
CA ASP A 10 -121.83 -69.04 7.31
C ASP A 10 -123.25 -68.80 7.82
N ALA A 11 -124.22 -68.69 6.89
CA ALA A 11 -125.61 -68.35 7.18
C ALA A 11 -126.36 -69.46 7.96
N ASP A 12 -125.80 -70.68 8.00
CA ASP A 12 -126.37 -71.82 8.73
C ASP A 12 -125.84 -71.93 10.20
N VAL A 13 -125.01 -70.99 10.66
CA VAL A 13 -124.47 -70.98 12.04
C VAL A 13 -125.41 -70.24 12.98
N ASN A 14 -126.18 -71.00 13.78
CA ASN A 14 -127.17 -70.47 14.73
C ASN A 14 -126.57 -70.09 16.10
N VAL A 15 -125.26 -69.82 16.17
CA VAL A 15 -124.53 -69.50 17.40
C VAL A 15 -124.30 -67.99 17.45
N LEU A 16 -124.89 -67.32 18.44
CA LEU A 16 -124.67 -65.90 18.68
C LEU A 16 -123.57 -65.72 19.72
N CYS A 17 -122.67 -64.78 19.47
CA CYS A 17 -121.74 -64.33 20.49
C CYS A 17 -122.48 -63.53 21.59
N GLU A 18 -121.82 -63.25 22.72
CA GLU A 18 -122.41 -62.43 23.80
C GLU A 18 -122.78 -61.00 23.34
N HIS A 19 -122.25 -60.55 22.19
CA HIS A 19 -122.63 -59.28 21.56
C HIS A 19 -123.90 -59.36 20.69
N GLY A 20 -124.52 -60.53 20.56
CA GLY A 20 -125.72 -60.74 19.75
C GLY A 20 -125.49 -60.91 18.24
N GLU A 21 -124.22 -60.94 17.80
CA GLU A 21 -123.83 -61.16 16.40
C GLU A 21 -123.55 -62.66 16.13
N PRO A 22 -123.78 -63.16 14.90
CA PRO A 22 -123.42 -64.52 14.51
C PRO A 22 -121.92 -64.82 14.67
N ALA A 23 -121.59 -66.00 15.17
CA ALA A 23 -120.21 -66.45 15.30
C ALA A 23 -119.57 -66.77 13.93
N GLU A 24 -118.30 -66.43 13.77
CA GLU A 24 -117.48 -66.72 12.59
C GLU A 24 -116.62 -67.96 12.80
N ARG A 25 -116.30 -68.65 11.70
CA ARG A 25 -115.39 -69.80 11.70
C ARG A 25 -113.94 -69.35 11.68
N PHE A 26 -113.16 -69.87 12.63
CA PHE A 26 -111.72 -69.64 12.77
C PHE A 26 -110.96 -70.97 12.90
N VAL A 27 -109.66 -70.88 12.67
CA VAL A 27 -108.69 -71.95 12.94
C VAL A 27 -107.67 -71.42 13.94
N ALA A 28 -107.37 -72.19 14.98
CA ALA A 28 -106.32 -71.82 15.91
C ALA A 28 -104.94 -71.99 15.26
N PHE A 29 -104.11 -70.96 15.33
CA PHE A 29 -102.78 -70.95 14.70
C PHE A 29 -101.63 -71.14 15.69
N GLU A 30 -101.89 -71.11 16.99
CA GLU A 30 -100.86 -71.14 18.04
C GLU A 30 -101.23 -72.13 19.16
N GLY A 31 -100.21 -72.66 19.84
CA GLY A 31 -100.35 -73.52 21.01
C GLY A 31 -100.91 -74.92 20.72
N MET A 32 -101.36 -75.62 21.77
CA MET A 32 -101.78 -77.02 21.69
C MET A 32 -103.04 -77.29 20.84
N HIS A 33 -103.80 -76.24 20.50
CA HIS A 33 -104.99 -76.34 19.66
C HIS A 33 -104.74 -76.01 18.19
N THR A 34 -103.47 -75.82 17.79
CA THR A 34 -103.09 -75.50 16.41
C THR A 34 -103.81 -76.42 15.40
N GLY A 35 -104.42 -75.80 14.40
CA GLY A 35 -105.16 -76.47 13.33
C GLY A 35 -106.62 -76.81 13.68
N ARG A 36 -107.08 -76.69 14.94
CA ARG A 36 -108.48 -76.93 15.30
C ARG A 36 -109.37 -75.76 14.89
N ARG A 37 -110.57 -76.11 14.42
CA ARG A 37 -111.60 -75.17 14.03
C ARG A 37 -112.52 -74.82 15.20
N PHE A 38 -112.80 -73.54 15.35
CA PHE A 38 -113.72 -73.03 16.35
C PHE A 38 -114.61 -71.93 15.77
N LEU A 39 -115.79 -71.79 16.37
CA LEU A 39 -116.62 -70.61 16.21
C LEU A 39 -116.20 -69.58 17.26
N GLY A 40 -115.92 -68.38 16.78
CA GLY A 40 -115.51 -67.26 17.61
C GLY A 40 -116.27 -66.00 17.24
N CYS A 41 -116.18 -64.98 18.08
CA CYS A 41 -116.73 -63.68 17.76
C CYS A 41 -115.96 -63.02 16.61
N ALA A 42 -116.68 -62.52 15.61
CA ALA A 42 -116.14 -61.76 14.48
C ALA A 42 -115.55 -60.40 14.89
N LYS A 43 -115.94 -59.88 16.06
CA LYS A 43 -115.61 -58.53 16.49
C LYS A 43 -114.15 -58.44 16.91
N LYS A 44 -113.35 -57.69 16.14
CA LYS A 44 -111.90 -57.54 16.33
C LYS A 44 -111.50 -56.56 17.45
N GLU A 45 -112.44 -56.10 18.28
CA GLU A 45 -112.24 -55.00 19.25
C GLU A 45 -111.60 -55.44 20.59
N GLY A 46 -110.68 -56.41 20.59
CA GLY A 46 -109.81 -56.73 21.74
C GLY A 46 -110.48 -57.22 23.03
N ILE A 47 -111.81 -57.22 23.11
CA ILE A 47 -112.61 -57.80 24.18
C ILE A 47 -113.03 -59.19 23.72
N ASN A 48 -112.37 -60.21 24.26
CA ASN A 48 -112.78 -61.60 24.07
C ASN A 48 -114.12 -61.79 24.79
N CYS A 49 -115.22 -61.84 24.05
CA CYS A 49 -116.55 -62.06 24.61
C CYS A 49 -116.81 -63.52 25.00
N GLY A 50 -115.77 -64.29 25.31
CA GLY A 50 -115.82 -65.64 25.87
C GLY A 50 -116.36 -66.75 24.95
N VAL A 51 -117.07 -66.40 23.87
CA VAL A 51 -117.68 -67.38 22.95
C VAL A 51 -116.60 -67.99 22.08
N VAL A 52 -116.09 -69.13 22.53
CA VAL A 52 -115.28 -70.07 21.75
C VAL A 52 -115.97 -71.41 21.80
N GLN A 53 -116.56 -71.82 20.68
CA GLN A 53 -117.12 -73.15 20.54
C GLN A 53 -116.28 -73.96 19.56
N TRP A 54 -115.60 -74.98 20.05
CA TRP A 54 -114.81 -75.86 19.20
C TRP A 54 -115.73 -76.71 18.32
N ILE A 55 -115.49 -76.67 17.02
CA ILE A 55 -116.18 -77.49 16.03
C ILE A 55 -115.51 -78.87 15.96
N ASP A 56 -114.18 -78.88 15.98
CA ASP A 56 -113.42 -80.10 16.01
C ASP A 56 -113.33 -80.64 17.44
N PHE A 57 -113.34 -81.96 17.58
CA PHE A 57 -113.07 -82.63 18.86
C PHE A 57 -111.72 -82.20 19.43
N GLU A 58 -111.58 -82.36 20.74
CA GLU A 58 -110.28 -82.23 21.38
C GLU A 58 -109.27 -83.14 20.68
N TRP A 59 -108.08 -82.58 20.47
CA TRP A 59 -106.99 -83.43 20.01
C TRP A 59 -106.76 -84.49 21.08
N PRO A 60 -106.56 -85.76 20.71
CA PRO A 60 -106.15 -86.76 21.70
C PRO A 60 -104.90 -86.25 22.43
N ASP A 61 -104.74 -86.54 23.72
CA ASP A 61 -103.62 -86.05 24.56
C ASP A 61 -102.24 -86.14 23.89
N SER A 62 -102.00 -87.22 23.14
CA SER A 62 -100.76 -87.42 22.39
C SER A 62 -100.46 -86.31 21.39
N MET A 63 -101.50 -85.77 20.73
CA MET A 63 -101.39 -84.72 19.73
C MET A 63 -101.32 -83.33 20.38
N GLU A 64 -102.07 -83.06 21.46
CA GLU A 64 -101.92 -81.80 22.21
C GLU A 64 -100.52 -81.65 22.80
N LYS A 65 -99.98 -82.73 23.40
CA LYS A 65 -98.60 -82.76 23.90
C LYS A 65 -97.58 -82.60 22.78
N ALA A 66 -97.81 -83.19 21.60
CA ALA A 66 -96.93 -83.01 20.46
C ALA A 66 -96.94 -81.56 19.95
N LEU A 67 -98.11 -80.94 19.84
CA LEU A 67 -98.25 -79.54 19.42
C LEU A 67 -97.65 -78.57 20.44
N ALA A 68 -97.90 -78.77 21.74
CA ALA A 68 -97.28 -77.98 22.80
C ALA A 68 -95.75 -78.06 22.72
N LYS A 69 -95.20 -79.27 22.61
CA LYS A 69 -93.75 -79.47 22.46
C LYS A 69 -93.18 -78.80 21.20
N LEU A 70 -93.89 -78.85 20.07
CA LEU A 70 -93.46 -78.18 18.84
C LEU A 70 -93.42 -76.65 19.01
N TRP A 71 -94.38 -76.07 19.71
CA TRP A 71 -94.40 -74.64 20.03
C TRP A 71 -93.31 -74.23 21.01
N ASP A 72 -93.07 -75.03 22.05
CA ASP A 72 -91.96 -74.81 22.99
C ASP A 72 -90.62 -74.81 22.23
N MET A 73 -90.39 -75.83 21.38
CA MET A 73 -89.21 -75.91 20.52
C MET A 73 -89.10 -74.71 19.57
N TYR A 74 -90.23 -74.22 19.03
CA TYR A 74 -90.25 -73.05 18.16
C TYR A 74 -89.87 -71.76 18.89
N GLU A 75 -90.45 -71.51 20.06
CA GLU A 75 -90.15 -70.30 20.85
C GLU A 75 -88.72 -70.35 21.40
N GLU A 76 -88.22 -71.50 21.83
CA GLU A 76 -86.80 -71.70 22.17
C GLU A 76 -85.90 -71.38 20.97
N SER A 77 -86.21 -71.90 19.78
CA SER A 77 -85.45 -71.63 18.56
C SER A 77 -85.50 -70.16 18.15
N LYS A 78 -86.66 -69.52 18.25
CA LYS A 78 -86.86 -68.10 17.96
C LYS A 78 -86.11 -67.20 18.94
N SER A 79 -86.14 -67.53 20.22
CA SER A 79 -85.38 -66.86 21.28
C SER A 79 -83.87 -67.00 21.05
N GLY A 80 -83.39 -68.23 20.80
CA GLY A 80 -81.98 -68.51 20.47
C GLY A 80 -81.49 -67.68 19.29
N ARG A 81 -82.24 -67.69 18.17
CA ARG A 81 -81.92 -66.84 17.00
C ARG A 81 -81.88 -65.35 17.32
N THR A 82 -82.78 -64.88 18.17
CA THR A 82 -82.80 -63.47 18.57
C THR A 82 -81.56 -63.10 19.37
N ASN A 83 -81.15 -63.97 20.31
CA ASN A 83 -79.94 -63.79 21.10
C ASN A 83 -78.67 -63.84 20.23
N ASP A 84 -78.56 -64.81 19.31
CA ASP A 84 -77.43 -64.93 18.38
C ASP A 84 -77.33 -63.71 17.45
N ASN A 85 -78.46 -63.18 16.99
CA ASN A 85 -78.51 -61.96 16.19
C ASN A 85 -78.05 -60.73 16.98
N LEU A 86 -78.43 -60.62 18.25
CA LEU A 86 -77.98 -59.56 19.15
C LEU A 86 -76.47 -59.65 19.37
N GLU A 87 -75.96 -60.83 19.70
CA GLU A 87 -74.53 -61.08 19.89
C GLU A 87 -73.73 -60.75 18.60
N SER A 88 -74.22 -61.22 17.45
CA SER A 88 -73.64 -60.90 16.15
C SER A 88 -73.61 -59.39 15.89
N SER A 89 -74.67 -58.66 16.27
CA SER A 89 -74.73 -57.21 16.15
C SER A 89 -73.68 -56.50 17.04
N PHE A 90 -73.48 -56.97 18.28
CA PHE A 90 -72.44 -56.43 19.17
C PHE A 90 -71.05 -56.65 18.59
N VAL A 91 -70.77 -57.85 18.07
CA VAL A 91 -69.49 -58.18 17.43
C VAL A 91 -69.24 -57.30 16.21
N ILE A 92 -70.24 -57.12 15.33
CA ILE A 92 -70.12 -56.25 14.15
C ILE A 92 -69.84 -54.80 14.55
N HIS A 93 -70.51 -54.29 15.58
CA HIS A 93 -70.27 -52.93 16.06
C HIS A 93 -68.84 -52.75 16.56
N ASN A 94 -68.36 -53.66 17.40
CA ASN A 94 -66.98 -53.64 17.92
C ASN A 94 -65.95 -53.68 16.78
N LEU A 95 -66.11 -54.61 15.82
CA LEU A 95 -65.22 -54.72 14.66
C LEU A 95 -65.26 -53.46 13.77
N THR A 96 -66.42 -52.82 13.67
CA THR A 96 -66.57 -51.56 12.91
C THR A 96 -65.80 -50.41 13.59
N GLU A 97 -65.89 -50.31 14.91
CA GLU A 97 -65.14 -49.32 15.68
C GLU A 97 -63.62 -49.57 15.62
N GLU A 98 -63.18 -50.82 15.72
CA GLU A 98 -61.77 -51.17 15.55
C GLU A 98 -61.26 -50.84 14.14
N LYS A 99 -62.05 -51.16 13.10
CA LYS A 99 -61.72 -50.80 11.71
C LYS A 99 -61.57 -49.29 11.55
N LYS A 100 -62.46 -48.50 12.16
CA LYS A 100 -62.38 -47.04 12.12
C LYS A 100 -61.10 -46.52 12.79
N LYS A 101 -60.76 -47.03 13.98
CA LYS A 101 -59.50 -46.67 14.67
C LYS A 101 -58.27 -47.04 13.85
N LEU A 102 -58.27 -48.22 13.22
CA LEU A 102 -57.18 -48.63 12.34
C LEU A 102 -57.05 -47.70 11.12
N GLN A 103 -58.16 -47.26 10.54
CA GLN A 103 -58.16 -46.32 9.43
C GLN A 103 -57.56 -44.97 9.84
N GLU A 104 -58.00 -44.42 10.97
CA GLU A 104 -57.47 -43.15 11.50
C GLU A 104 -55.96 -43.26 11.78
N ASN A 105 -55.51 -44.37 12.36
CA ASN A 105 -54.09 -44.64 12.58
C ASN A 105 -53.30 -44.75 11.26
N TYR A 106 -53.85 -45.41 10.26
CA TYR A 106 -53.23 -45.53 8.93
C TYR A 106 -53.10 -44.16 8.26
N ASP A 107 -54.17 -43.36 8.27
CA ASP A 107 -54.17 -42.02 7.66
C ASP A 107 -53.17 -41.10 8.36
N SER A 108 -53.07 -41.18 9.69
CA SER A 108 -52.05 -40.46 10.47
C SER A 108 -50.63 -40.90 10.09
N LEU A 109 -50.38 -42.21 10.04
CA LEU A 109 -49.05 -42.73 9.69
C LEU A 109 -48.64 -42.34 8.26
N TYR A 110 -49.59 -42.38 7.33
CA TYR A 110 -49.37 -41.95 5.95
C TYR A 110 -48.99 -40.46 5.88
N ALA A 111 -49.68 -39.61 6.65
CA ALA A 111 -49.35 -38.18 6.74
C ALA A 111 -47.93 -37.96 7.31
N ASP A 112 -47.58 -38.67 8.39
CA ASP A 112 -46.27 -38.56 9.04
C ASP A 112 -45.14 -39.00 8.09
N VAL A 113 -45.32 -40.11 7.36
CA VAL A 113 -44.33 -40.61 6.39
C VAL A 113 -44.11 -39.60 5.26
N ASN A 114 -45.16 -38.99 4.74
CA ASN A 114 -45.03 -37.96 3.71
C ASN A 114 -44.33 -36.70 4.24
N ALA A 115 -44.67 -36.26 5.46
CA ALA A 115 -43.99 -35.13 6.09
C ALA A 115 -42.48 -35.41 6.29
N LEU A 116 -42.11 -36.64 6.69
CA LEU A 116 -40.72 -37.05 6.80
C LEU A 116 -40.00 -37.07 5.45
N LEU A 117 -40.68 -37.51 4.39
CA LEU A 117 -40.13 -37.52 3.03
C LEU A 117 -39.87 -36.09 2.53
N ASP A 118 -40.82 -35.18 2.73
CA ASP A 118 -40.67 -33.76 2.39
C ASP A 118 -39.52 -33.13 3.18
N ALA A 119 -39.45 -33.39 4.49
CA ALA A 119 -38.35 -32.92 5.33
C ALA A 119 -36.99 -33.46 4.85
N GLN A 120 -36.92 -34.72 4.41
CA GLN A 120 -35.70 -35.31 3.88
C GLN A 120 -35.27 -34.65 2.56
N GLN A 121 -36.22 -34.34 1.67
CA GLN A 121 -35.95 -33.61 0.43
C GLN A 121 -35.43 -32.19 0.70
N GLN A 122 -36.09 -31.45 1.60
CA GLN A 122 -35.67 -30.10 1.99
C GLN A 122 -34.26 -30.10 2.60
N ARG A 123 -33.98 -31.06 3.48
CA ARG A 123 -32.64 -31.22 4.06
C ARG A 123 -31.58 -31.48 2.99
N GLY A 124 -31.91 -32.23 1.94
CA GLY A 124 -31.04 -32.47 0.80
C GLY A 124 -30.70 -31.17 0.04
N LEU A 125 -31.70 -30.33 -0.22
CA LEU A 125 -31.51 -29.02 -0.85
C LEU A 125 -30.64 -28.10 0.01
N GLU A 126 -30.91 -28.06 1.32
CA GLU A 126 -30.14 -27.22 2.25
C GLU A 126 -28.67 -27.65 2.34
N LEU A 127 -28.39 -28.95 2.35
CA LEU A 127 -27.02 -29.48 2.26
C LEU A 127 -26.33 -29.10 0.95
N SER A 128 -27.04 -29.13 -0.17
CA SER A 128 -26.49 -28.71 -1.47
C SER A 128 -26.13 -27.22 -1.45
N ASN A 129 -27.05 -26.37 -0.97
CA ASN A 129 -26.84 -24.94 -0.83
C ASN A 129 -25.66 -24.62 0.10
N GLN A 130 -25.56 -25.32 1.25
CA GLN A 130 -24.41 -25.17 2.16
C GLN A 130 -23.08 -25.58 1.50
N LYS A 131 -23.10 -26.65 0.69
CA LYS A 131 -21.91 -27.11 -0.04
C LYS A 131 -21.47 -26.08 -1.08
N GLU A 132 -22.41 -25.51 -1.84
CA GLU A 132 -22.15 -24.44 -2.81
C GLU A 132 -21.62 -23.17 -2.13
N GLN A 133 -22.23 -22.78 -1.01
CA GLN A 133 -21.77 -21.64 -0.21
C GLN A 133 -20.34 -21.86 0.30
N LYS A 134 -20.04 -23.05 0.83
CA LYS A 134 -18.69 -23.42 1.27
C LYS A 134 -17.68 -23.34 0.12
N GLN A 135 -18.02 -23.87 -1.05
CA GLN A 135 -17.14 -23.81 -2.22
C GLN A 135 -16.88 -22.36 -2.68
N CYS A 136 -17.88 -21.49 -2.63
CA CYS A 136 -17.70 -20.06 -2.90
C CYS A 136 -16.76 -19.38 -1.88
N LEU A 137 -16.87 -19.74 -0.59
CA LEU A 137 -15.96 -19.24 0.43
C LEU A 137 -14.53 -19.73 0.22
N ASP A 138 -14.33 -20.99 -0.15
CA ASP A 138 -13.01 -21.56 -0.42
C ASP A 138 -12.32 -20.81 -1.59
N VAL A 139 -13.07 -20.45 -2.64
CA VAL A 139 -12.55 -19.62 -3.75
C VAL A 139 -12.11 -18.23 -3.25
N LYS A 140 -12.94 -17.56 -2.43
CA LYS A 140 -12.59 -16.25 -1.85
C LYS A 140 -11.35 -16.31 -0.95
N ILE A 141 -11.18 -17.40 -0.20
CA ILE A 141 -9.99 -17.60 0.63
C ILE A 141 -8.74 -17.67 -0.25
N ALA A 142 -8.76 -18.45 -1.34
CA ALA A 142 -7.63 -18.55 -2.26
C ALA A 142 -7.29 -17.22 -2.96
N GLU A 143 -8.30 -16.43 -3.33
CA GLU A 143 -8.12 -15.08 -3.86
C GLU A 143 -7.44 -14.15 -2.83
N LEU A 144 -7.89 -14.18 -1.58
CA LEU A 144 -7.29 -13.39 -0.50
C LEU A 144 -5.85 -13.83 -0.20
N GLU A 145 -5.57 -15.12 -0.17
CA GLU A 145 -4.21 -15.65 -0.01
C GLU A 145 -3.26 -15.14 -1.10
N THR A 146 -3.75 -15.09 -2.35
CA THR A 146 -3.00 -14.53 -3.48
C THR A 146 -2.72 -13.04 -3.30
N VAL A 147 -3.72 -12.25 -2.92
CA VAL A 147 -3.56 -10.81 -2.64
C VAL A 147 -2.57 -10.57 -1.51
N VAL A 148 -2.67 -11.33 -0.41
CA VAL A 148 -1.73 -11.23 0.71
C VAL A 148 -0.30 -11.58 0.27
N GLY A 149 -0.13 -12.59 -0.57
CA GLY A 149 1.18 -12.94 -1.15
C GLY A 149 1.78 -11.81 -1.98
N ASN A 150 0.97 -11.15 -2.80
CA ASN A 150 1.38 -9.99 -3.60
C ASN A 150 1.79 -8.81 -2.71
N LEU A 151 0.97 -8.46 -1.71
CA LEU A 151 1.25 -7.37 -0.78
C LEU A 151 2.53 -7.60 0.03
N LYS A 152 2.78 -8.84 0.48
CA LYS A 152 4.05 -9.20 1.14
C LYS A 152 5.26 -8.96 0.24
N SER A 153 5.14 -9.31 -1.04
CA SER A 153 6.22 -9.13 -2.02
C SER A 153 6.48 -7.64 -2.31
N GLU A 154 5.44 -6.83 -2.40
CA GLU A 154 5.56 -5.37 -2.54
C GLU A 154 6.19 -4.72 -1.30
N LEU A 155 5.79 -5.15 -0.10
CA LEU A 155 6.36 -4.64 1.15
C LEU A 155 7.86 -4.92 1.24
N ALA A 156 8.29 -6.14 0.89
CA ALA A 156 9.72 -6.48 0.84
C ALA A 156 10.51 -5.61 -0.15
N LYS A 157 9.94 -5.31 -1.33
CA LYS A 157 10.55 -4.37 -2.29
C LYS A 157 10.68 -2.96 -1.70
N LYS A 158 9.64 -2.48 -1.01
CA LYS A 158 9.65 -1.15 -0.37
C LYS A 158 10.64 -1.05 0.77
N GLU A 159 10.84 -2.12 1.54
CA GLU A 159 11.87 -2.17 2.58
C GLU A 159 13.28 -2.07 1.98
N GLU A 160 13.54 -2.75 0.86
CA GLU A 160 14.82 -2.66 0.16
C GLU A 160 15.06 -1.26 -0.45
N GLU A 161 14.04 -0.66 -1.07
CA GLU A 161 14.11 0.74 -1.54
C GLU A 161 14.42 1.70 -0.40
N LYS A 162 13.76 1.54 0.75
CA LYS A 162 14.00 2.35 1.95
C LYS A 162 15.43 2.21 2.45
N LYS A 163 15.98 0.98 2.43
CA LYS A 163 17.36 0.73 2.85
C LYS A 163 18.36 1.44 1.94
N LYS A 164 18.17 1.38 0.62
CA LYS A 164 19.01 2.11 -0.35
C LYS A 164 18.96 3.62 -0.14
N VAL A 165 17.76 4.17 0.06
CA VAL A 165 17.60 5.61 0.35
C VAL A 165 18.32 6.00 1.64
N GLN A 166 18.31 5.13 2.66
CA GLN A 166 19.07 5.37 3.90
C GLN A 166 20.58 5.37 3.65
N GLU A 167 21.09 4.42 2.88
CA GLU A 167 22.52 4.35 2.50
C GLU A 167 22.94 5.60 1.70
N ASP A 168 22.12 6.03 0.74
CA ASP A 168 22.34 7.27 -0.03
C ASP A 168 22.35 8.51 0.88
N TYR A 169 21.42 8.57 1.84
CA TYR A 169 21.35 9.66 2.81
C TYR A 169 22.60 9.70 3.70
N ASP A 170 23.04 8.57 4.23
CA ASP A 170 24.23 8.47 5.08
C ASP A 170 25.50 8.84 4.29
N SER A 171 25.60 8.42 3.02
CA SER A 171 26.69 8.82 2.13
C SER A 171 26.71 10.32 1.87
N LEU A 172 25.55 10.91 1.55
CA LEU A 172 25.43 12.35 1.32
C LEU A 172 25.79 13.15 2.59
N TYR A 173 25.37 12.67 3.75
CA TYR A 173 25.70 13.27 5.04
C TYR A 173 27.22 13.26 5.28
N ALA A 174 27.90 12.16 4.97
CA ALA A 174 29.36 12.07 5.04
C ALA A 174 30.05 13.04 4.08
N ASP A 175 29.61 13.12 2.83
CA ASP A 175 30.15 14.03 1.81
C ASP A 175 30.01 15.50 2.22
N VAL A 176 28.84 15.90 2.74
CA VAL A 176 28.60 17.27 3.21
C VAL A 176 29.54 17.63 4.36
N ASN A 177 29.74 16.73 5.31
CA ASN A 177 30.69 16.96 6.41
C ASN A 177 32.13 17.07 5.90
N ALA A 178 32.55 16.22 4.96
CA ALA A 178 33.87 16.31 4.36
C ALA A 178 34.09 17.64 3.61
N LEU A 179 33.07 18.13 2.89
CA LEU A 179 33.12 19.44 2.24
C LEU A 179 33.18 20.59 3.26
N LEU A 180 32.48 20.47 4.38
CA LEU A 180 32.54 21.47 5.45
C LEU A 180 33.96 21.55 6.05
N ASP A 181 34.57 20.41 6.34
CA ASP A 181 35.94 20.33 6.83
C ASP A 181 36.93 20.92 5.82
N ALA A 182 36.79 20.56 4.54
CA ALA A 182 37.62 21.12 3.46
C ALA A 182 37.46 22.64 3.33
N HIS A 183 36.22 23.15 3.46
CA HIS A 183 35.97 24.59 3.43
C HIS A 183 36.61 25.31 4.63
N GLN A 184 36.54 24.73 5.82
CA GLN A 184 37.20 25.27 7.01
C GLN A 184 38.72 25.32 6.82
N GLN A 185 39.33 24.23 6.33
CA GLN A 185 40.77 24.18 6.05
C GLN A 185 41.21 25.22 5.01
N LYS A 186 40.44 25.37 3.93
CA LYS A 186 40.70 26.39 2.91
C LYS A 186 40.63 27.80 3.49
N GLY A 187 39.73 28.05 4.44
CA GLY A 187 39.67 29.31 5.19
C GLY A 187 40.96 29.60 5.95
N VAL A 188 41.53 28.60 6.62
CA VAL A 188 42.82 28.71 7.33
C VAL A 188 43.96 28.99 6.34
N GLU A 189 44.04 28.26 5.23
CA GLU A 189 45.05 28.48 4.19
C GLU A 189 44.99 29.91 3.61
N LEU A 190 43.79 30.40 3.33
CA LEU A 190 43.60 31.74 2.75
C LEU A 190 44.00 32.84 3.73
N ASN A 191 43.76 32.63 5.03
CA ASN A 191 44.24 33.54 6.07
C ASN A 191 45.77 33.53 6.16
N ASN A 192 46.40 32.35 6.16
CA ASN A 192 47.87 32.23 6.15
C ASN A 192 48.49 32.90 4.93
N GLN A 193 47.89 32.74 3.73
CA GLN A 193 48.36 33.41 2.51
C GLN A 193 48.23 34.93 2.61
N LYS A 194 47.14 35.43 3.20
CA LYS A 194 46.93 36.87 3.42
C LYS A 194 48.00 37.45 4.35
N GLU A 195 48.31 36.76 5.44
CA GLU A 195 49.38 37.14 6.38
C GLU A 195 50.76 37.15 5.70
N GLN A 196 51.07 36.13 4.89
CA GLN A 196 52.31 36.10 4.12
C GLN A 196 52.40 37.25 3.10
N LYS A 197 51.30 37.54 2.40
CA LYS A 197 51.24 38.66 1.46
C LYS A 197 51.49 39.99 2.16
N GLU A 198 50.83 40.24 3.29
CA GLU A 198 51.01 41.47 4.08
C GLU A 198 52.46 41.63 4.58
N TYR A 199 53.10 40.54 5.00
CA TYR A 199 54.53 40.53 5.34
C TYR A 199 55.43 40.88 4.14
N VAL A 200 55.14 40.35 2.96
CA VAL A 200 55.88 40.66 1.73
C VAL A 200 55.66 42.12 1.32
N ASP A 201 54.42 42.62 1.37
CA ASP A 201 54.09 44.02 1.07
C ASP A 201 54.83 44.99 2.01
N LEU A 202 54.92 44.67 3.32
CA LEU A 202 55.74 45.41 4.28
C LEU A 202 57.24 45.41 3.93
N LYS A 203 57.77 44.30 3.40
CA LYS A 203 59.16 44.21 2.93
C LYS A 203 59.38 45.02 1.65
N ILE A 204 58.45 44.98 0.70
CA ILE A 204 58.50 45.77 -0.53
C ILE A 204 58.54 47.26 -0.20
N ALA A 205 57.64 47.74 0.66
CA ALA A 205 57.61 49.16 1.06
C ALA A 205 58.93 49.63 1.71
N LYS A 206 59.56 48.77 2.53
CA LYS A 206 60.89 49.04 3.10
C LYS A 206 61.96 49.12 2.01
N LEU A 207 61.95 48.20 1.06
CA LEU A 207 62.89 48.20 -0.06
C LEU A 207 62.70 49.41 -0.97
N GLU A 208 61.46 49.80 -1.28
CA GLU A 208 61.15 51.01 -2.06
C GLU A 208 61.71 52.27 -1.39
N THR A 209 61.61 52.38 -0.06
CA THR A 209 62.21 53.47 0.71
C THR A 209 63.74 53.49 0.56
N VAL A 210 64.40 52.33 0.70
CA VAL A 210 65.85 52.20 0.54
C VAL A 210 66.28 52.56 -0.89
N VAL A 211 65.59 52.05 -1.90
CA VAL A 211 65.86 52.35 -3.32
C VAL A 211 65.68 53.85 -3.60
N GLY A 212 64.62 54.46 -3.05
CA GLY A 212 64.40 55.91 -3.14
C GLY A 212 65.56 56.71 -2.56
N ASN A 213 66.04 56.33 -1.37
CA ASN A 213 67.20 56.94 -0.72
C ASN A 213 68.47 56.80 -1.58
N LEU A 214 68.76 55.58 -2.06
CA LEU A 214 69.92 55.32 -2.92
C LEU A 214 69.87 56.11 -4.23
N LYS A 215 68.69 56.25 -4.84
CA LYS A 215 68.50 57.04 -6.06
C LYS A 215 68.77 58.52 -5.83
N ALA A 216 68.35 59.07 -4.68
CA ALA A 216 68.66 60.44 -4.30
C ALA A 216 70.16 60.66 -4.05
N GLU A 217 70.84 59.71 -3.40
CA GLU A 217 72.30 59.73 -3.22
C GLU A 217 73.05 59.68 -4.55
N LEU A 218 72.64 58.80 -5.48
CA LEU A 218 73.23 58.74 -6.83
C LEU A 218 73.06 60.06 -7.57
N SER A 219 71.90 60.70 -7.49
CA SER A 219 71.68 62.01 -8.12
C SER A 219 72.62 63.08 -7.54
N LYS A 220 72.84 63.08 -6.22
CA LYS A 220 73.82 63.98 -5.58
C LYS A 220 75.25 63.71 -6.05
N LYS A 221 75.63 62.43 -6.16
CA LYS A 221 76.96 62.03 -6.64
C LYS A 221 77.18 62.39 -8.10
N GLU A 222 76.16 62.27 -8.94
CA GLU A 222 76.20 62.68 -10.35
C GLU A 222 76.37 64.20 -10.50
N GLU A 223 75.66 64.99 -9.68
CA GLU A 223 75.82 66.45 -9.59
C GLU A 223 77.25 66.84 -9.16
N GLU A 224 77.81 66.17 -8.15
CA GLU A 224 79.20 66.35 -7.71
C GLU A 224 80.20 66.01 -8.83
N LYS A 225 79.98 64.89 -9.56
CA LYS A 225 80.81 64.47 -10.69
C LYS A 225 80.80 65.52 -11.81
N ASN A 226 79.63 66.05 -12.16
CA ASN A 226 79.50 67.06 -13.21
C ASN A 226 80.22 68.37 -12.82
N LYS A 227 80.10 68.81 -11.57
CA LYS A 227 80.86 69.96 -11.05
C LYS A 227 82.36 69.72 -11.11
N LEU A 228 82.81 68.51 -10.79
CA LEU A 228 84.22 68.15 -10.87
C LEU A 228 84.73 68.12 -12.32
N LEU A 229 83.94 67.58 -13.25
CA LEU A 229 84.24 67.57 -14.69
C LEU A 229 84.40 68.99 -15.22
N GLN A 230 83.49 69.89 -14.84
CA GLN A 230 83.57 71.31 -15.20
C GLN A 230 84.86 71.94 -14.67
N LYS A 231 85.21 71.73 -13.39
CA LYS A 231 86.48 72.21 -12.82
C LYS A 231 87.71 71.67 -13.56
N TYR A 232 87.68 70.39 -13.94
CA TYR A 232 88.75 69.76 -14.70
C TYR A 232 88.93 70.41 -16.07
N GLU A 233 87.83 70.70 -16.79
CA GLU A 233 87.86 71.37 -18.08
C GLU A 233 88.41 72.80 -17.98
N THR A 234 88.02 73.56 -16.94
CA THR A 234 88.60 74.89 -16.67
C THR A 234 90.11 74.81 -16.44
N LEU A 235 90.57 73.78 -15.72
CA LEU A 235 91.99 73.57 -15.44
C LEU A 235 92.78 73.26 -16.72
N VAL A 236 92.23 72.42 -17.61
CA VAL A 236 92.83 72.11 -18.92
C VAL A 236 92.99 73.38 -19.76
N ASN A 237 91.95 74.22 -19.82
CA ASN A 237 91.98 75.48 -20.55
C ASN A 237 93.03 76.46 -19.98
N LEU A 238 93.11 76.59 -18.66
CA LEU A 238 94.14 77.40 -17.99
C LEU A 238 95.55 76.89 -18.27
N THR A 239 95.75 75.56 -18.28
CA THR A 239 97.04 74.94 -18.60
C THR A 239 97.43 75.20 -20.06
N GLY A 240 96.47 75.10 -20.99
CA GLY A 240 96.68 75.47 -22.40
C GLY A 240 97.04 76.96 -22.56
N ALA A 241 96.35 77.84 -21.84
CA ALA A 241 96.67 79.28 -21.82
C ALA A 241 98.06 79.56 -21.25
N GLN A 242 98.43 78.91 -20.13
CA GLN A 242 99.79 78.99 -19.56
C GLN A 242 100.85 78.53 -20.56
N ALA A 243 100.64 77.40 -21.24
CA ALA A 243 101.57 76.90 -22.23
C ALA A 243 101.77 77.89 -23.40
N ASN A 244 100.71 78.56 -23.84
CA ASN A 244 100.80 79.62 -24.85
C ASN A 244 101.58 80.85 -24.36
N VAL A 245 101.33 81.31 -23.13
CA VAL A 245 102.08 82.43 -22.53
C VAL A 245 103.58 82.09 -22.44
N ILE A 246 103.92 80.89 -21.95
CA ILE A 246 105.31 80.43 -21.86
C ILE A 246 105.96 80.40 -23.25
N ARG A 247 105.26 79.90 -24.26
CA ARG A 247 105.76 79.84 -25.64
C ARG A 247 106.04 81.23 -26.21
N ASN A 248 105.14 82.19 -25.98
CA ASN A 248 105.30 83.59 -26.40
C ASN A 248 106.48 84.27 -25.70
N LEU A 249 106.62 84.09 -24.38
CA LEU A 249 107.75 84.64 -23.62
C LEU A 249 109.09 84.06 -24.12
N LYS A 250 109.14 82.75 -24.39
CA LYS A 250 110.33 82.07 -24.92
C LYS A 250 110.69 82.56 -26.33
N PHE A 251 109.70 82.78 -27.19
CA PHE A 251 109.89 83.35 -28.53
C PHE A 251 110.43 84.79 -28.46
N ASN A 252 109.84 85.65 -27.63
CA ASN A 252 110.33 87.02 -27.43
C ASN A 252 111.77 87.04 -26.91
N HIS A 253 112.09 86.16 -25.95
CA HIS A 253 113.45 86.06 -25.42
C HIS A 253 114.47 85.61 -26.48
N LEU A 254 114.10 84.67 -27.35
CA LEU A 254 114.94 84.25 -28.47
C LEU A 254 115.18 85.39 -29.47
N LYS A 255 114.12 86.12 -29.82
CA LYS A 255 114.22 87.27 -30.74
C LYS A 255 115.13 88.38 -30.19
N GLU A 256 115.02 88.67 -28.89
CA GLU A 256 115.87 89.65 -28.21
C GLU A 256 117.33 89.16 -28.12
N LYS A 257 117.55 87.86 -27.88
CA LYS A 257 118.89 87.26 -27.89
C LYS A 257 119.54 87.38 -29.28
N GLU A 258 118.77 87.19 -30.35
CA GLU A 258 119.24 87.33 -31.73
C GLU A 258 119.69 88.77 -32.02
N ARG A 259 118.86 89.77 -31.65
CA ARG A 259 119.19 91.21 -31.73
C ARG A 259 120.49 91.57 -31.00
N LEU A 260 120.64 91.11 -29.75
CA LEU A 260 121.84 91.35 -28.96
C LEU A 260 123.08 90.68 -29.56
N THR A 261 122.92 89.55 -30.23
CA THR A 261 124.04 88.85 -30.90
C THR A 261 124.52 89.62 -32.13
N GLU A 262 123.60 90.19 -32.91
CA GLU A 262 123.92 91.08 -34.03
C GLU A 262 124.63 92.36 -33.56
N GLU A 263 124.14 92.99 -32.48
CA GLU A 263 124.81 94.16 -31.88
C GLU A 263 126.21 93.82 -31.38
N ARG A 264 126.38 92.65 -30.74
CA ARG A 264 127.69 92.17 -30.29
C ARG A 264 128.67 92.03 -31.46
N LEU A 265 128.22 91.45 -32.59
CA LEU A 265 129.05 91.30 -33.80
C LEU A 265 129.47 92.65 -34.38
N LYS A 266 128.56 93.64 -34.44
CA LYS A 266 128.87 95.00 -34.88
C LYS A 266 129.92 95.68 -33.98
N LEU A 267 129.77 95.56 -32.67
CA LEU A 267 130.74 96.10 -31.71
C LEU A 267 132.10 95.42 -31.83
N GLN A 268 132.12 94.10 -32.03
CA GLN A 268 133.35 93.32 -32.19
C GLN A 268 134.13 93.74 -33.45
N HIS A 269 133.42 94.04 -34.54
CA HIS A 269 134.01 94.62 -35.75
C HIS A 269 134.65 95.99 -35.47
N HIS A 270 133.97 96.87 -34.74
CA HIS A 270 134.52 98.17 -34.34
C HIS A 270 135.77 98.04 -33.46
N ILE A 271 135.81 97.08 -32.54
CA ILE A 271 136.98 96.83 -31.70
C ILE A 271 138.18 96.37 -32.56
N SER A 272 137.97 95.49 -33.54
CA SER A 272 139.05 95.07 -34.45
C SER A 272 139.61 96.22 -35.32
N GLU A 273 138.76 97.15 -35.75
CA GLU A 273 139.19 98.36 -36.47
C GLU A 273 140.03 99.28 -35.57
N LEU A 274 139.60 99.47 -34.32
CA LEU A 274 140.34 100.26 -33.33
C LEU A 274 141.70 99.64 -33.02
N GLN A 275 141.77 98.33 -32.79
CA GLN A 275 143.04 97.62 -32.54
C GLN A 275 144.02 97.73 -33.72
N LYS A 276 143.52 97.68 -34.97
CA LYS A 276 144.38 97.92 -36.16
C LYS A 276 144.96 99.33 -36.18
N SER A 277 144.20 100.33 -35.74
CA SER A 277 144.69 101.71 -35.66
C SER A 277 145.67 101.92 -34.50
N GLU A 278 145.45 101.28 -33.36
CA GLU A 278 146.36 101.27 -32.20
C GLU A 278 147.74 100.70 -32.60
N GLU A 279 147.77 99.56 -33.27
CA GLU A 279 149.04 98.91 -33.65
C GLU A 279 149.83 99.75 -34.66
N LYS A 280 149.11 100.44 -35.55
CA LYS A 280 149.71 101.41 -36.50
C LYS A 280 150.34 102.61 -35.78
N ILE A 281 149.74 103.04 -34.67
CA ILE A 281 150.26 104.13 -33.83
C ILE A 281 151.50 103.66 -33.04
N LYS A 282 151.48 102.44 -32.49
CA LYS A 282 152.65 101.84 -31.79
C LYS A 282 153.88 101.71 -32.69
N GLN A 283 153.73 101.26 -33.93
CA GLN A 283 154.84 101.16 -34.88
C GLN A 283 155.46 102.54 -35.21
N LYS A 284 154.63 103.59 -35.34
CA LYS A 284 155.13 104.96 -35.55
C LYS A 284 155.90 105.49 -34.34
N LEU A 285 155.44 105.17 -33.12
CA LEU A 285 156.11 105.55 -31.87
C LEU A 285 157.48 104.89 -31.70
N GLN A 286 157.64 103.63 -32.12
CA GLN A 286 158.95 102.95 -32.10
C GLN A 286 159.96 103.56 -33.10
N GLY A 287 159.52 104.06 -34.25
CA GLY A 287 160.40 104.74 -35.22
C GLY A 287 160.97 106.07 -34.72
N VAL A 288 160.17 106.84 -33.97
CA VAL A 288 160.62 108.13 -33.39
C VAL A 288 161.64 107.92 -32.27
N LYS A 289 161.53 106.80 -31.53
CA LYS A 289 162.41 106.50 -30.40
C LYS A 289 163.85 106.13 -30.80
N ALA A 290 164.10 105.74 -32.04
CA ALA A 290 165.43 105.36 -32.52
C ALA A 290 166.29 106.53 -33.07
N ILE A 291 165.72 107.73 -33.22
CA ILE A 291 166.41 108.90 -33.83
C ILE A 291 167.10 109.78 -32.76
N LEU A 292 166.74 109.64 -31.49
CA LEU A 292 167.18 110.56 -30.41
C LEU A 292 168.39 110.05 -29.60
N ASP A 293 168.98 108.90 -29.95
CA ASP A 293 170.10 108.28 -29.22
C ASP A 293 171.49 108.43 -29.92
N GLU A 294 171.67 109.38 -30.85
CA GLU A 294 172.97 109.88 -31.37
C GLU A 294 172.97 111.43 -31.48
#